data_AF-A0A9R1NUK4-F1
#
_entry.id   AF-A0A9R1NUK4-F1
#
_cell.length_a   1.000
_cell.length_b   1.000
_cell.length_c   1.000
_cell.angle_alpha   90.00
_cell.angle_beta   90.00
_cell.angle_gamma   90.00
#
_symmetry.space_group_name_H-M   'P 1'
#
loop_
_entity.id
_entity.type
_entity.pdbx_description
1 polymer ?
#
loop_
_entity_poly.entity_id
_entity_poly.type
_entity_poly.pdbx_seq_one_letter_code
_entity_poly.pdbx_strand_id
1 'polypeptide(L)'
;MMVPLDPCNKPTSQRRITEGDTVVVYERHDSMRAVTVSAAGVLQNRFGVFRHADWLGRHFGSKVFSSGGVGGKGGRKAGGGFVHLLAPTPELWTLVLSHRTQILYIADISLVVAYLELVPGCVVLESGTGSGSLTTSLARAVAPHGRVYTFDFHDQRADSARKILRRMA
;
A
#
# COMPACT_ATOMS: atom_id res chain seq x y z
N MET A 1 8.39 0.10 10.36
CA MET A 1 8.42 1.55 10.51
C MET A 1 7.47 2.09 9.45
N MET A 2 6.25 2.52 9.77
CA MET A 2 5.22 2.75 8.73
C MET A 2 4.85 4.22 8.54
N VAL A 3 5.89 5.03 8.40
CA VAL A 3 6.22 5.71 7.15
C VAL A 3 7.70 5.38 6.97
N PRO A 4 8.13 4.52 6.03
CA PRO A 4 9.55 4.42 5.78
C PRO A 4 9.94 5.77 5.21
N LEU A 5 10.49 6.63 6.06
CA LEU A 5 11.47 7.59 5.60
C LEU A 5 12.44 6.75 4.78
N ASP A 6 12.53 7.09 3.49
CA ASP A 6 13.61 6.60 2.64
C ASP A 6 14.92 6.61 3.47
N PRO A 7 15.89 5.71 3.29
CA PRO A 7 17.25 5.94 3.79
C PRO A 7 17.75 7.39 3.50
N CYS A 8 17.16 8.09 2.53
CA CYS A 8 17.33 9.53 2.25
C CYS A 8 16.45 10.53 3.07
N ASN A 9 15.73 10.11 4.11
CA ASN A 9 14.88 10.94 4.99
C ASN A 9 13.73 11.70 4.27
N LYS A 10 13.23 11.17 3.15
CA LYS A 10 12.15 11.78 2.35
C LYS A 10 10.79 11.16 2.68
N PRO A 11 9.68 11.94 2.61
CA PRO A 11 8.34 11.37 2.73
C PRO A 11 8.08 10.37 1.59
N THR A 12 7.31 9.31 1.87
CA THR A 12 7.08 8.19 0.93
C THR A 12 6.58 8.63 -0.45
N SER A 13 5.85 9.75 -0.53
CA SER A 13 5.37 10.33 -1.79
C SER A 13 6.49 10.86 -2.70
N GLN A 14 7.65 11.21 -2.14
CA GLN A 14 8.81 11.72 -2.89
C GLN A 14 9.82 10.63 -3.25
N ARG A 15 9.67 9.42 -2.69
CA ARG A 15 10.51 8.26 -2.99
C ARG A 15 10.24 7.76 -4.40
N ARG A 16 11.28 7.19 -5.01
CA ARG A 16 11.18 6.47 -6.29
C ARG A 16 10.85 5.00 -6.05
N ILE A 17 10.00 4.46 -6.92
CA ILE A 17 9.59 3.06 -6.90
C ILE A 17 10.80 2.18 -7.21
N THR A 18 11.03 1.22 -6.34
CA THR A 18 12.11 0.22 -6.43
C THR A 18 11.52 -1.19 -6.48
N GLU A 19 12.35 -2.16 -6.87
CA GLU A 19 11.94 -3.57 -6.88
C GLU A 19 11.61 -4.05 -5.46
N GLY A 20 10.54 -4.82 -5.33
CA GLY A 20 10.02 -5.30 -4.04
C GLY A 20 9.07 -4.34 -3.33
N ASP A 21 8.98 -3.08 -3.76
CA ASP A 21 8.03 -2.13 -3.17
C ASP A 21 6.58 -2.58 -3.40
N THR A 22 5.72 -2.31 -2.42
CA THR A 22 4.27 -2.43 -2.60
C THR A 22 3.73 -1.11 -3.12
N VAL A 23 3.06 -1.14 -4.27
CA VAL A 23 2.43 0.02 -4.91
C VAL A 23 0.92 -0.18 -4.89
N VAL A 24 0.17 0.85 -4.50
CA VAL A 24 -1.28 0.86 -4.66
C VAL A 24 -1.60 1.43 -6.04
N VAL A 25 -2.02 0.55 -6.94
CA VAL A 25 -2.42 0.93 -8.29
C VAL A 25 -3.84 1.44 -8.26
N TYR A 26 -4.00 2.74 -8.45
CA TYR A 26 -5.29 3.41 -8.52
C TYR A 26 -5.78 3.43 -9.96
N GLU A 27 -6.85 2.67 -10.22
CA GLU A 27 -7.44 2.56 -11.54
C GLU A 27 -8.64 3.49 -11.69
N ARG A 28 -9.54 3.49 -10.70
CA ARG A 28 -10.74 4.34 -10.59
C ARG A 28 -11.09 4.55 -9.12
N HIS A 29 -12.05 5.44 -8.85
CA HIS A 29 -12.53 5.74 -7.49
C HIS A 29 -13.03 4.49 -6.74
N ASP A 30 -13.55 3.49 -7.46
CA ASP A 30 -14.10 2.24 -6.96
C ASP A 30 -13.14 1.05 -7.10
N SER A 31 -11.94 1.27 -7.64
CA SER A 31 -11.09 0.19 -8.09
C SER A 31 -9.61 0.51 -7.92
N MET A 32 -9.03 -0.14 -6.92
CA MET A 32 -7.62 -0.06 -6.57
C MET A 32 -7.09 -1.45 -6.26
N ARG A 33 -5.79 -1.66 -6.45
CA ARG A 33 -5.13 -2.94 -6.14
C ARG A 33 -3.74 -2.70 -5.55
N ALA A 34 -3.38 -3.46 -4.52
CA ALA A 34 -1.99 -3.54 -4.08
C ALA A 34 -1.20 -4.51 -4.97
N VAL A 35 -0.06 -4.04 -5.48
CA VAL A 35 0.82 -4.81 -6.36
C VAL A 35 2.24 -4.73 -5.84
N THR A 36 2.92 -5.88 -5.72
CA THR A 36 4.35 -5.93 -5.45
C THR A 36 5.12 -5.76 -6.75
N VAL A 37 6.03 -4.79 -6.78
CA VAL A 37 6.83 -4.47 -7.97
C VAL A 37 7.92 -5.51 -8.15
N SER A 38 8.08 -5.97 -9.38
CA SER A 38 9.13 -6.91 -9.81
C SER A 38 9.46 -6.59 -11.26
N ALA A 39 10.73 -6.60 -11.66
CA ALA A 39 11.13 -6.19 -13.01
C ALA A 39 10.44 -7.00 -14.13
N ALA A 40 10.18 -8.29 -13.88
CA ALA A 40 9.47 -9.19 -14.80
C ALA A 40 7.94 -9.13 -14.68
N GLY A 41 7.42 -8.40 -13.69
CA GLY A 41 5.99 -8.34 -13.38
C GLY A 41 5.18 -7.55 -14.41
N VAL A 42 3.94 -7.99 -14.62
CA VAL A 42 2.97 -7.34 -15.49
C VAL A 42 1.63 -7.28 -14.78
N LEU A 43 1.05 -6.09 -14.71
CA LEU A 43 -0.33 -5.90 -14.29
C LEU A 43 -1.23 -5.81 -15.52
N GLN A 44 -2.24 -6.67 -15.58
CA GLN A 44 -3.29 -6.61 -16.59
C GLN A 44 -4.62 -6.26 -15.94
N ASN A 45 -5.31 -5.27 -16.51
CA ASN A 45 -6.64 -4.87 -16.10
C ASN A 45 -7.45 -4.39 -17.32
N ARG A 46 -8.67 -3.90 -17.07
CA ARG A 46 -9.57 -3.37 -18.11
C ARG A 46 -9.03 -2.14 -18.87
N PHE A 47 -8.00 -1.47 -18.35
CA PHE A 47 -7.35 -0.31 -18.98
C PHE A 47 -6.12 -0.71 -19.82
N GLY A 48 -5.74 -1.99 -19.77
CA GLY A 48 -4.71 -2.58 -20.61
C GLY A 48 -3.61 -3.28 -19.81
N VAL A 49 -2.41 -3.29 -20.39
CA VAL A 49 -1.25 -4.03 -19.87
C VAL A 49 -0.21 -3.03 -19.39
N PHE A 50 0.23 -3.18 -18.15
CA PHE A 50 1.20 -2.30 -17.50
C PHE A 50 2.39 -3.13 -17.05
N ARG A 51 3.55 -2.93 -17.68
CA ARG A 51 4.79 -3.61 -17.29
C ARG A 51 5.39 -2.91 -16.08
N HIS A 52 5.74 -3.68 -15.05
CA HIS A 52 6.35 -3.14 -13.83
C HIS A 52 7.73 -2.52 -14.11
N ALA A 53 8.44 -3.00 -15.15
CA ALA A 53 9.67 -2.38 -15.63
C ALA A 53 9.50 -0.89 -15.95
N ASP A 54 8.33 -0.46 -16.42
CA ASP A 54 8.04 0.94 -16.72
C ASP A 54 7.82 1.79 -15.45
N TRP A 55 7.65 1.15 -14.29
CA TRP A 55 7.36 1.81 -13.01
C TRP A 55 8.62 2.10 -12.21
N LEU A 56 9.65 1.27 -12.37
CA LEU A 56 10.92 1.38 -11.67
C LEU A 56 11.56 2.75 -11.91
N GLY A 57 12.00 3.39 -10.83
CA GLY A 57 12.60 4.73 -10.86
C GLY A 57 11.62 5.89 -10.99
N ARG A 58 10.32 5.64 -11.25
CA ARG A 58 9.30 6.70 -11.20
C ARG A 58 8.99 7.09 -9.75
N HIS A 59 8.50 8.31 -9.56
CA HIS A 59 8.00 8.73 -8.25
C HIS A 59 6.62 8.13 -7.99
N PHE A 60 6.31 7.86 -6.71
CA PHE A 60 4.92 7.64 -6.31
C PHE A 60 4.06 8.85 -6.71
N GLY A 61 2.79 8.59 -7.02
CA GLY A 61 1.85 9.53 -7.65
C GLY A 61 1.94 9.59 -9.18
N SER A 62 2.93 8.96 -9.80
CA SER A 62 3.07 9.00 -11.27
C SER A 62 1.90 8.35 -12.00
N LYS A 63 1.47 8.99 -13.08
CA LYS A 63 0.54 8.43 -14.06
C LYS A 63 1.30 7.55 -15.06
N VAL A 64 0.84 6.32 -15.25
CA VAL A 64 1.42 5.37 -16.22
C VAL A 64 0.36 4.97 -17.23
N PHE A 65 0.76 4.88 -18.50
CA PHE A 65 -0.11 4.49 -19.61
C PHE A 65 0.10 3.02 -19.96
N SER A 66 -0.95 2.37 -20.46
CA SER A 66 -0.89 0.99 -20.95
C SER A 66 0.11 0.85 -22.10
N SER A 67 0.89 -0.24 -22.09
CA SER A 67 1.85 -0.60 -23.15
C SER A 67 1.16 -0.98 -24.47
N GLY A 68 -0.16 -1.23 -24.48
CA GLY A 68 -0.93 -1.70 -25.63
C GLY A 68 -1.30 -0.63 -26.68
N GLY A 69 -0.89 0.63 -26.50
CA GLY A 69 -0.98 1.64 -27.55
C GLY A 69 0.29 1.63 -28.42
N VAL A 70 0.29 0.84 -29.49
CA VAL A 70 1.30 0.91 -30.57
C VAL A 70 1.31 2.34 -31.09
N GLY A 71 2.32 3.12 -30.71
CA GLY A 71 2.52 4.47 -31.20
C GLY A 71 3.48 4.45 -32.37
N GLY A 72 2.95 4.64 -33.58
CA GLY A 72 3.76 5.19 -34.67
C GLY A 72 4.40 6.51 -34.25
N LYS A 73 5.59 6.79 -34.77
CA LYS A 73 6.33 8.04 -34.55
C LYS A 73 5.41 9.26 -34.80
N GLY A 74 5.16 10.06 -33.76
CA GLY A 74 4.54 11.39 -33.90
C GLY A 74 3.36 11.62 -32.97
N GLY A 75 3.57 12.48 -31.95
CA GLY A 75 2.59 13.29 -31.22
C GLY A 75 1.12 12.82 -31.09
N ARG A 76 0.71 12.58 -29.83
CA ARG A 76 -0.65 12.32 -29.30
C ARG A 76 -1.17 10.87 -29.40
N LYS A 77 -0.94 10.10 -28.33
CA LYS A 77 -1.61 8.82 -28.03
C LYS A 77 -3.08 9.06 -27.65
N ALA A 78 -3.99 9.00 -28.62
CA ALA A 78 -5.42 8.90 -28.36
C ALA A 78 -5.80 7.41 -28.19
N GLY A 79 -6.21 7.00 -26.98
CA GLY A 79 -6.92 5.72 -26.77
C GLY A 79 -6.34 4.74 -25.74
N GLY A 80 -5.17 4.99 -25.14
CA GLY A 80 -4.61 4.10 -24.12
C GLY A 80 -5.12 4.40 -22.70
N GLY A 81 -5.57 3.38 -21.98
CA GLY A 81 -5.91 3.50 -20.56
C GLY A 81 -4.69 3.84 -19.68
N PHE A 82 -4.94 4.37 -18.48
CA PHE A 82 -3.91 4.78 -17.54
C PHE A 82 -4.23 4.36 -16.11
N VAL A 83 -3.21 4.31 -15.27
CA VAL A 83 -3.32 4.11 -13.80
C VAL A 83 -2.42 5.10 -13.07
N HIS A 84 -2.68 5.33 -11.79
CA HIS A 84 -1.77 6.06 -10.90
C HIS A 84 -1.08 5.10 -9.93
N LEU A 85 0.20 5.32 -9.68
CA LEU A 85 1.01 4.48 -8.79
C LEU A 85 1.14 5.16 -7.43
N LEU A 86 0.29 4.83 -6.47
CA LEU A 86 0.26 5.49 -5.16
C LEU A 86 1.14 4.76 -4.14
N ALA A 87 1.72 5.54 -3.23
CA ALA A 87 2.42 4.98 -2.08
C ALA A 87 1.42 4.28 -1.15
N PRO A 88 1.79 3.14 -0.53
CA PRO A 88 0.91 2.46 0.41
C PRO A 88 0.79 3.30 1.68
N THR A 89 -0.45 3.65 2.05
CA THR A 89 -0.79 4.20 3.37
C THR A 89 -1.75 3.26 4.07
N PRO A 90 -1.89 3.30 5.41
CA PRO A 90 -2.92 2.54 6.11
C PRO A 90 -4.32 2.69 5.51
N GLU A 91 -4.73 3.91 5.12
CA GLU A 91 -6.04 4.16 4.52
C GLU A 91 -6.19 3.43 3.19
N LEU A 92 -5.22 3.59 2.29
CA LEU A 92 -5.26 2.94 0.98
C LEU A 92 -5.15 1.43 1.15
N TRP A 93 -4.36 0.96 2.11
CA TRP A 93 -4.21 -0.46 2.42
C TRP A 93 -5.54 -1.06 2.89
N THR A 94 -6.25 -0.41 3.81
CA THR A 94 -7.59 -0.81 4.26
C THR A 94 -8.55 -1.05 3.09
N LEU A 95 -8.41 -0.31 2.00
CA LEU A 95 -9.27 -0.43 0.81
C LEU A 95 -8.84 -1.51 -0.18
N VAL A 96 -7.57 -1.97 -0.14
CA VAL A 96 -7.03 -2.92 -1.13
C VAL A 96 -6.55 -4.25 -0.55
N LEU A 97 -6.53 -4.38 0.78
CA LEU A 97 -6.11 -5.61 1.45
C LEU A 97 -7.06 -6.75 1.14
N SER A 98 -6.52 -7.97 1.05
CA SER A 98 -7.35 -9.16 0.89
C SER A 98 -8.05 -9.48 2.22
N HIS A 99 -9.39 -9.36 2.22
CA HIS A 99 -10.21 -9.70 3.37
C HIS A 99 -10.11 -11.18 3.70
N ARG A 100 -9.60 -11.49 4.89
CA ARG A 100 -9.68 -12.83 5.51
C ARG A 100 -10.69 -12.86 6.64
N THR A 101 -11.04 -11.68 7.15
CA THR A 101 -11.92 -11.45 8.29
C THR A 101 -12.73 -10.19 8.02
N GLN A 102 -13.72 -9.93 8.86
CA GLN A 102 -14.24 -8.58 9.01
C GLN A 102 -13.10 -7.64 9.45
N ILE A 103 -13.11 -6.41 8.95
CA ILE A 103 -12.11 -5.38 9.27
C ILE A 103 -12.79 -4.12 9.79
N LEU A 104 -12.03 -3.30 10.50
CA LEU A 104 -12.38 -1.90 10.72
C LEU A 104 -11.94 -1.06 9.52
N TYR A 105 -12.79 -0.08 9.19
CA TYR A 105 -12.52 0.93 8.18
C TYR A 105 -12.07 2.24 8.84
N ILE A 106 -11.63 3.20 8.02
CA ILE A 106 -10.96 4.40 8.49
C ILE A 106 -11.79 5.24 9.48
N ALA A 107 -13.12 5.25 9.36
CA ALA A 107 -13.98 5.97 10.29
C ALA A 107 -13.80 5.45 11.73
N ASP A 108 -14.01 4.15 11.94
CA ASP A 108 -13.87 3.54 13.27
C ASP A 108 -12.41 3.56 13.75
N ILE A 109 -11.46 3.29 12.85
CA ILE A 109 -10.03 3.33 13.17
C ILE A 109 -9.63 4.72 13.68
N SER A 110 -10.12 5.78 13.04
CA SER A 110 -9.80 7.15 13.44
C SER A 110 -10.30 7.47 14.86
N LEU A 111 -11.48 6.95 15.21
CA LEU A 111 -12.02 7.07 16.57
C LEU A 111 -11.20 6.26 17.56
N VAL A 112 -10.82 5.02 17.24
CA VAL A 112 -9.96 4.20 18.11
C VAL A 112 -8.63 4.90 18.40
N VAL A 113 -7.98 5.43 17.37
CA VAL A 113 -6.70 6.15 17.52
C VAL A 113 -6.88 7.40 18.37
N ALA A 114 -7.96 8.17 18.17
CA ALA A 114 -8.23 9.39 18.90
C ALA A 114 -8.59 9.14 20.38
N TYR A 115 -9.51 8.22 20.67
CA TYR A 115 -9.96 7.93 22.03
C TYR A 115 -8.91 7.23 22.89
N LEU A 116 -8.00 6.47 22.27
CA LEU A 116 -6.86 5.88 22.97
C LEU A 116 -5.66 6.83 23.07
N GLU A 117 -5.80 8.08 22.59
CA GLU A 117 -4.77 9.13 22.62
C GLU A 117 -3.42 8.63 22.09
N LEU A 118 -3.45 7.84 21.01
CA LEU A 118 -2.24 7.22 20.48
C LEU A 118 -1.33 8.27 19.85
N VAL A 119 -0.10 8.32 20.37
CA VAL A 119 0.97 9.21 19.92
C VAL A 119 2.26 8.43 19.67
N PRO A 120 3.23 9.01 18.92
CA PRO A 120 4.55 8.41 18.75
C PRO A 120 5.18 7.98 20.08
N GLY A 121 5.63 6.72 20.16
CA GLY A 121 6.22 6.15 21.37
C GLY A 121 5.28 5.25 22.19
N CYS A 122 3.97 5.30 21.98
CA CYS A 122 3.02 4.42 22.66
C CYS A 122 3.32 2.94 22.40
N VAL A 123 3.05 2.11 23.41
CA VAL A 123 3.05 0.64 23.27
C VAL A 123 1.61 0.17 23.29
N VAL A 124 1.17 -0.47 22.21
CA VAL A 124 -0.21 -0.90 22.02
C VAL A 124 -0.28 -2.42 21.96
N LEU A 125 -1.24 -2.99 22.68
CA LEU A 125 -1.62 -4.38 22.57
C LEU A 125 -2.86 -4.49 21.69
N GLU A 126 -2.83 -5.35 20.67
CA GLU A 126 -3.96 -5.63 19.80
C GLU A 126 -4.27 -7.14 19.81
N SER A 127 -5.54 -7.50 19.89
CA SER A 127 -6.03 -8.85 19.65
C SER A 127 -7.48 -8.76 19.16
N GLY A 128 -7.88 -9.33 18.01
CA GLY A 128 -7.12 -10.16 17.07
C GLY A 128 -6.48 -9.39 15.89
N THR A 129 -5.36 -9.85 15.35
CA THR A 129 -4.69 -9.25 14.17
C THR A 129 -5.57 -9.25 12.91
N GLY A 130 -6.30 -10.36 12.67
CA GLY A 130 -7.21 -10.51 11.55
C GLY A 130 -6.55 -10.26 10.20
N SER A 131 -7.10 -9.32 9.43
CA SER A 131 -6.55 -8.96 8.12
C SER A 131 -5.47 -7.86 8.18
N GLY A 132 -5.21 -7.27 9.36
CA GLY A 132 -4.17 -6.25 9.58
C GLY A 132 -4.58 -4.81 9.27
N SER A 133 -5.87 -4.53 9.03
CA SER A 133 -6.35 -3.16 8.76
C SER A 133 -6.06 -2.21 9.93
N LEU A 134 -6.52 -2.56 11.14
CA LEU A 134 -6.28 -1.77 12.34
C LEU A 134 -4.79 -1.73 12.70
N THR A 135 -4.11 -2.89 12.70
CA THR A 135 -2.68 -3.02 13.00
C THR A 135 -1.81 -2.02 12.22
N THR A 136 -2.06 -1.86 10.93
CA THR A 136 -1.29 -0.91 10.10
C THR A 136 -1.49 0.54 10.53
N SER A 137 -2.71 0.92 10.91
CA SER A 137 -3.00 2.26 11.39
C SER A 137 -2.41 2.51 12.78
N LEU A 138 -2.51 1.53 13.69
CA LEU A 138 -1.85 1.58 15.00
C LEU A 138 -0.34 1.73 14.86
N ALA A 139 0.29 0.93 13.99
CA ALA A 139 1.72 0.97 13.76
C ALA A 139 2.21 2.33 13.25
N ARG A 140 1.41 3.00 12.40
CA ARG A 140 1.71 4.37 11.98
C ARG A 140 1.53 5.38 13.11
N ALA A 141 0.46 5.27 13.90
CA ALA A 141 0.16 6.22 14.98
C ALA A 141 1.26 6.25 16.06
N VAL A 142 1.85 5.09 16.35
CA VAL A 142 2.88 4.98 17.40
C VAL A 142 4.31 5.10 16.89
N ALA A 143 4.54 5.10 15.57
CA ALA A 143 5.86 5.27 14.97
C ALA A 143 6.46 6.66 15.29
N PRO A 144 7.81 6.81 15.29
CA PRO A 144 8.82 5.80 14.99
C PRO A 144 9.30 5.01 16.23
N HIS A 145 8.98 5.46 17.44
CA HIS A 145 9.55 4.91 18.68
C HIS A 145 8.63 3.94 19.42
N GLY A 146 7.34 3.92 19.09
CA GLY A 146 6.35 3.04 19.70
C GLY A 146 6.34 1.64 19.09
N ARG A 147 5.52 0.77 19.66
CA ARG A 147 5.41 -0.64 19.26
C ARG A 147 3.97 -1.12 19.33
N VAL A 148 3.58 -1.96 18.38
CA VAL A 148 2.30 -2.68 18.41
C VAL A 148 2.58 -4.16 18.57
N TYR A 149 2.09 -4.75 19.65
CA TYR A 149 2.09 -6.19 19.88
C TYR A 149 0.70 -6.72 19.52
N THR A 150 0.60 -7.40 18.38
CA THR A 150 -0.66 -7.96 17.89
C THR A 150 -0.65 -9.47 17.99
N PHE A 151 -1.79 -10.05 18.36
CA PHE A 151 -1.96 -11.49 18.57
C PHE A 151 -3.14 -11.98 17.72
N ASP A 152 -3.00 -13.15 17.11
CA ASP A 152 -4.11 -13.86 16.48
C ASP A 152 -3.98 -15.33 16.85
N PHE A 153 -5.07 -15.94 17.31
CA PHE A 153 -5.07 -17.34 17.74
C PHE A 153 -4.99 -18.30 16.54
N HIS A 154 -5.28 -17.85 15.33
CA HIS A 154 -5.32 -18.68 14.14
C HIS A 154 -4.01 -18.56 13.37
N ASP A 155 -3.16 -19.58 13.45
CA ASP A 155 -1.80 -19.59 12.90
C ASP A 155 -1.70 -19.12 11.44
N GLN A 156 -2.56 -19.62 10.55
CA GLN A 156 -2.53 -19.20 9.14
C GLN A 156 -2.81 -17.69 8.94
N ARG A 157 -3.67 -17.09 9.77
CA ARG A 157 -3.93 -15.65 9.73
C ARG A 157 -2.75 -14.87 10.29
N ALA A 158 -2.18 -15.32 11.40
CA ALA A 158 -0.98 -14.73 12.00
C ALA A 158 0.20 -14.74 11.01
N ASP A 159 0.46 -15.86 10.33
CA ASP A 159 1.54 -15.97 9.35
C ASP A 159 1.32 -15.09 8.12
N SER A 160 0.08 -15.02 7.64
CA SER A 160 -0.29 -14.14 6.52
C SER A 160 -0.10 -12.67 6.89
N ALA A 161 -0.57 -12.26 8.07
CA ALA A 161 -0.39 -10.91 8.58
C ALA A 161 1.10 -10.57 8.76
N ARG A 162 1.90 -11.50 9.30
CA ARG A 162 3.36 -11.31 9.45
C ARG A 162 4.05 -11.03 8.12
N LYS A 163 3.70 -11.75 7.04
CA LYS A 163 4.25 -11.53 5.70
C LYS A 163 3.87 -10.16 5.15
N ILE A 164 2.63 -9.73 5.35
CA ILE A 164 2.12 -8.42 4.90
C ILE A 164 2.81 -7.29 5.68
N LEU A 165 2.80 -7.36 7.01
CA LEU A 165 3.36 -6.31 7.85
C LEU A 165 4.87 -6.13 7.61
N ARG A 166 5.61 -7.20 7.36
CA ARG A 166 7.03 -7.11 6.96
C ARG A 166 7.26 -6.40 5.64
N ARG A 167 6.30 -6.47 4.70
CA ARG A 167 6.40 -5.78 3.40
C ARG A 167 6.03 -4.31 3.50
N MET A 168 5.26 -3.93 4.52
CA MET A 168 4.83 -2.56 4.73
C MET A 168 5.71 -1.79 5.71
N ALA A 169 6.41 -2.50 6.58
CA ALA A 169 7.30 -1.95 7.61
C ALA A 169 8.62 -1.43 7.03
#